data_AF-A0A534I1Y9-F1
#
_entry.id   AF-A0A534I1Y9-F1
#
_cell.length_a   1.000
_cell.length_b   1.000
_cell.length_c   1.000
_cell.angle_alpha   90.00
_cell.angle_beta   90.00
_cell.angle_gamma   90.00
#
_symmetry.space_group_name_H-M   'P 1'
#
loop_
_entity.id
_entity.type
_entity.pdbx_description
1 polymer ?
#
loop_
_entity_poly.entity_id
_entity_poly.type
_entity_poly.pdbx_seq_one_letter_code
_entity_poly.pdbx_strand_id
1 'polypeptide(L)'
;MEKRPDALIEIALRALRQARKFLGGRTLAAYLADDQCQSAVERQLEIAGDALGGLRKLDAALFARIPEGDLIVAFRNVLAHGYATLDHRRVYGIATTRVSELQSVLERMLAKIPEKGRER
;
A
#
# COMPACT_ATOMS: atom_id res chain seq x y z
N MET A 1 10.94 19.96 -2.77
CA MET A 1 10.99 18.83 -3.73
C MET A 1 9.57 18.53 -4.15
N GLU A 2 9.22 18.84 -5.39
CA GLU A 2 7.88 18.63 -5.93
C GLU A 2 7.58 17.12 -5.92
N LYS A 3 6.45 16.72 -5.32
CA LYS A 3 6.07 15.30 -5.32
C LYS A 3 5.69 14.96 -6.76
N ARG A 4 6.34 13.94 -7.33
CA ARG A 4 6.03 13.45 -8.67
C ARG A 4 5.16 12.19 -8.58
N PRO A 5 4.22 11.97 -9.53
CA PRO A 5 3.30 10.82 -9.46
C PRO A 5 4.01 9.46 -9.50
N ASP A 6 5.08 9.35 -10.30
CA ASP A 6 5.96 8.17 -10.40
C ASP A 6 6.60 7.84 -9.04
N ALA A 7 7.17 8.82 -8.36
CA ALA A 7 7.81 8.64 -7.07
C ALA A 7 6.82 8.13 -6.00
N LEU A 8 5.57 8.63 -6.01
CA LEU A 8 4.52 8.16 -5.10
C LEU A 8 4.13 6.71 -5.39
N ILE A 9 4.03 6.32 -6.66
CA ILE A 9 3.76 4.94 -7.06
C ILE A 9 4.93 4.02 -6.66
N GLU A 10 6.18 4.47 -6.82
CA GLU A 10 7.37 3.72 -6.39
C GLU A 10 7.42 3.50 -4.87
N ILE A 11 7.07 4.52 -4.08
CA ILE A 11 6.95 4.41 -2.62
C ILE A 11 5.90 3.36 -2.26
N ALA A 12 4.71 3.43 -2.85
CA ALA A 12 3.64 2.47 -2.61
C ALA A 12 4.09 1.04 -2.98
N LEU A 13 4.70 0.86 -4.15
CA LEU A 13 5.22 -0.43 -4.59
C LEU A 13 6.29 -1.00 -3.66
N ARG A 14 7.22 -0.18 -3.20
CA ARG A 14 8.25 -0.61 -2.24
C ARG A 14 7.60 -1.08 -0.94
N ALA A 15 6.62 -0.35 -0.42
CA ALA A 15 5.93 -0.69 0.81
C ALA A 15 5.13 -2.00 0.67
N LEU A 16 4.38 -2.17 -0.42
CA LEU A 16 3.63 -3.41 -0.70
C LEU A 16 4.55 -4.64 -0.78
N ARG A 17 5.72 -4.51 -1.44
CA ARG A 17 6.73 -5.59 -1.47
C ARG A 17 7.26 -5.93 -0.08
N GLN A 18 7.52 -4.93 0.74
CA GLN A 18 7.98 -5.14 2.11
C GLN A 18 6.91 -5.79 2.99
N ALA A 19 5.64 -5.40 2.86
CA ALA A 19 4.53 -6.04 3.55
C ALA A 19 4.48 -7.55 3.24
N ARG A 20 4.58 -7.93 1.96
CA ARG A 20 4.64 -9.33 1.55
C ARG A 20 5.86 -10.06 2.10
N LYS A 21 7.03 -9.41 2.09
CA LYS A 21 8.27 -9.98 2.63
C LYS A 21 8.16 -10.26 4.12
N PHE A 22 7.59 -9.33 4.90
CA PHE A 22 7.43 -9.48 6.34
C PHE A 22 6.39 -10.53 6.70
N LEU A 23 5.27 -10.57 5.96
CA LEU A 23 4.26 -11.59 6.12
C LEU A 23 4.82 -13.00 5.80
N GLY A 24 5.56 -13.11 4.70
CA GLY A 24 6.09 -14.38 4.22
C GLY A 24 4.99 -15.40 3.94
N GLY A 25 5.27 -16.68 4.21
CA GLY A 25 4.30 -17.78 4.09
C GLY A 25 3.56 -18.10 5.39
N ARG A 26 3.46 -17.16 6.34
CA ARG A 26 2.82 -17.39 7.64
C ARG A 26 1.34 -17.74 7.48
N THR A 27 0.86 -18.70 8.27
CA THR A 27 -0.57 -18.93 8.48
C THR A 27 -1.18 -17.78 9.28
N LEU A 28 -2.50 -17.65 9.27
CA LEU A 28 -3.20 -16.65 10.09
C LEU A 28 -2.83 -16.80 11.58
N ALA A 29 -2.81 -18.03 12.12
CA ALA A 29 -2.46 -18.27 13.51
C ALA A 29 -1.02 -17.83 13.84
N ALA A 30 -0.06 -18.11 12.95
CA ALA A 30 1.33 -17.67 13.14
C ALA A 30 1.48 -16.15 13.05
N TYR A 31 0.71 -15.49 12.18
CA TYR A 31 0.68 -14.03 12.10
C TYR A 31 0.07 -13.40 13.36
N LEU A 32 -1.06 -13.92 13.86
CA LEU A 32 -1.74 -13.42 15.06
C LEU A 32 -0.93 -13.61 16.35
N ALA A 33 0.06 -14.50 16.36
CA ALA A 33 0.97 -14.72 17.48
C ALA A 33 2.28 -13.91 17.39
N ASP A 34 2.49 -13.15 16.30
CA ASP A 34 3.74 -12.43 16.00
C ASP A 34 3.46 -10.92 15.88
N ASP A 35 3.45 -10.22 17.03
CA ASP A 35 3.16 -8.78 17.11
C ASP A 35 4.16 -7.92 16.31
N GLN A 36 5.40 -8.40 16.17
CA GLN A 36 6.42 -7.74 15.34
C GLN A 36 6.06 -7.84 13.85
N CYS A 37 5.61 -9.00 13.39
CA CYS A 37 5.11 -9.17 12.02
C CYS A 37 3.85 -8.32 11.78
N GLN A 38 2.92 -8.30 12.75
CA GLN A 38 1.72 -7.47 12.68
C GLN A 38 2.07 -5.99 12.48
N SER A 39 2.90 -5.45 13.37
CA SER A 39 3.35 -4.05 13.34
C SER A 39 4.10 -3.71 12.05
N ALA A 40 4.96 -4.62 11.58
CA ALA A 40 5.71 -4.43 10.35
C ALA A 40 4.80 -4.39 9.12
N VAL A 41 3.83 -5.31 9.02
CA VAL A 41 2.85 -5.36 7.92
C VAL A 41 1.97 -4.12 7.94
N GLU A 42 1.42 -3.77 9.10
CA GLU A 42 0.58 -2.58 9.29
C GLU A 42 1.29 -1.32 8.81
N ARG A 43 2.52 -1.09 9.28
CA ARG A 43 3.30 0.09 8.91
C ARG A 43 3.52 0.19 7.40
N GLN A 44 3.76 -0.94 6.73
CA GLN A 44 3.93 -0.92 5.27
C GLN A 44 2.62 -0.64 4.54
N LEU A 45 1.48 -1.17 5.02
CA LEU A 45 0.17 -0.86 4.43
C LEU A 45 -0.21 0.61 4.64
N GLU A 46 0.14 1.18 5.79
CA GLU A 46 -0.03 2.60 6.08
C GLU A 46 0.77 3.47 5.08
N ILE A 47 2.07 3.19 4.92
CA ILE A 47 2.95 3.90 3.97
C ILE A 47 2.41 3.81 2.54
N ALA A 48 1.95 2.62 2.12
CA ALA A 48 1.38 2.45 0.79
C ALA A 48 0.12 3.32 0.60
N GLY A 49 -0.82 3.26 1.55
CA GLY A 49 -2.03 4.08 1.49
C GLY A 49 -1.76 5.59 1.57
N ASP A 50 -0.74 6.01 2.31
CA ASP A 50 -0.28 7.40 2.37
C ASP A 50 0.24 7.91 1.03
N ALA A 51 1.06 7.11 0.37
CA ALA A 51 1.58 7.43 -0.94
C ALA A 51 0.45 7.54 -1.98
N LEU A 52 -0.54 6.65 -1.93
CA LEU A 52 -1.72 6.71 -2.79
C LEU A 52 -2.65 7.89 -2.46
N GLY A 53 -2.79 8.25 -1.19
CA GLY A 53 -3.50 9.48 -0.79
C GLY A 53 -2.78 10.74 -1.27
N GLY A 54 -1.45 10.71 -1.31
CA GLY A 54 -0.63 11.74 -1.97
C GLY A 54 -0.87 11.80 -3.47
N LEU A 55 -0.92 10.64 -4.15
CA LEU A 55 -1.17 10.55 -5.58
C LEU A 55 -2.54 11.12 -5.93
N ARG A 56 -3.57 10.78 -5.15
CA ARG A 56 -4.93 11.34 -5.31
C ARG A 56 -4.94 12.86 -5.30
N LYS A 57 -4.18 13.49 -4.41
CA LYS A 57 -4.10 14.96 -4.28
C LYS A 57 -3.31 15.60 -5.44
N LEU A 58 -2.31 14.89 -5.94
CA LEU A 58 -1.41 15.40 -6.98
C LEU A 58 -1.98 15.22 -8.39
N ASP A 59 -2.53 14.03 -8.68
CA ASP A 59 -3.06 13.65 -9.98
C ASP A 59 -4.26 12.71 -9.79
N ALA A 60 -5.44 13.30 -9.64
CA ALA A 60 -6.68 12.58 -9.43
C ALA A 60 -7.07 11.70 -10.63
N ALA A 61 -6.69 12.09 -11.86
CA ALA A 61 -6.99 11.32 -13.07
C ALA A 61 -6.16 10.04 -13.13
N LEU A 62 -4.88 10.11 -12.76
CA LEU A 62 -4.04 8.93 -12.63
C LEU A 62 -4.47 8.04 -11.46
N PHE A 63 -4.82 8.64 -10.32
CA PHE A 63 -5.35 7.89 -9.17
C PHE A 63 -6.65 7.13 -9.49
N ALA A 64 -7.56 7.73 -10.26
CA ALA A 64 -8.83 7.09 -10.65
C ALA A 64 -8.66 5.78 -11.45
N ARG A 65 -7.45 5.49 -11.93
CA ARG A 65 -7.10 4.23 -12.61
C ARG A 65 -6.79 3.08 -11.63
N ILE A 66 -6.67 3.37 -10.34
CA ILE A 66 -6.47 2.37 -9.29
C ILE A 66 -7.85 1.84 -8.87
N PRO A 67 -8.14 0.54 -9.10
CA PRO A 67 -9.37 -0.06 -8.61
C PRO A 67 -9.45 0.08 -7.09
N GLU A 68 -10.62 0.49 -6.59
CA GLU A 68 -10.87 0.65 -5.15
C GLU A 68 -9.88 1.60 -4.44
N GLY A 69 -9.26 2.53 -5.17
CA GLY A 69 -8.28 3.47 -4.61
C GLY A 69 -8.77 4.20 -3.35
N ASP A 70 -10.03 4.63 -3.34
CA ASP A 70 -10.64 5.29 -2.18
C ASP A 70 -10.72 4.38 -0.95
N LEU A 71 -11.00 3.09 -1.14
CA LEU A 71 -11.03 2.11 -0.05
C LEU A 71 -9.63 1.88 0.54
N ILE A 72 -8.59 1.89 -0.30
CA ILE A 72 -7.20 1.76 0.15
C ILE A 72 -6.80 2.97 1.01
N VAL A 73 -7.15 4.18 0.58
CA VAL A 73 -6.89 5.40 1.36
C VAL A 73 -7.70 5.42 2.66
N ALA A 74 -8.97 4.99 2.62
CA ALA A 74 -9.79 4.86 3.82
C ALA A 74 -9.21 3.84 4.82
N PHE A 75 -8.73 2.68 4.31
CA PHE A 75 -8.09 1.67 5.13
C PHE A 75 -6.83 2.19 5.83
N ARG A 76 -6.03 3.03 5.16
CA ARG A 76 -4.90 3.71 5.81
C ARG A 76 -5.32 4.53 7.02
N ASN A 77 -6.43 5.28 6.92
CA ASN A 77 -6.91 6.07 8.06
C ASN A 77 -7.32 5.19 9.23
N VAL A 78 -7.86 3.99 8.96
CA VAL A 78 -8.16 2.99 10.00
C VAL A 78 -6.88 2.46 10.63
N LEU A 79 -5.82 2.18 9.87
CA LEU A 79 -4.53 1.76 10.45
C LEU A 79 -3.94 2.89 11.33
N ALA A 80 -3.93 4.13 10.84
CA ALA A 80 -3.30 5.25 11.53
C ALA A 80 -4.02 5.71 12.82
N HIS A 81 -5.32 5.42 12.97
CA HIS A 81 -6.15 5.93 14.08
C HIS A 81 -6.97 4.86 14.82
N GLY A 82 -7.11 3.67 14.26
CA GLY A 82 -8.02 2.63 14.72
C GLY A 82 -7.44 1.61 15.68
N TYR A 83 -6.26 1.85 16.27
CA TYR A 83 -5.51 0.89 17.10
C TYR A 83 -6.33 0.19 18.19
N ALA A 84 -7.35 0.84 18.77
CA ALA A 84 -8.22 0.23 19.79
C ALA A 84 -9.19 -0.85 19.24
N THR A 85 -9.38 -0.92 17.92
CA THR A 85 -10.43 -1.73 17.26
C THR A 85 -9.94 -2.46 16.00
N LEU A 86 -8.64 -2.44 15.73
CA LEU A 86 -8.08 -3.02 14.50
C LEU A 86 -8.17 -4.55 14.54
N ASP A 87 -8.98 -5.13 13.65
CA ASP A 87 -9.06 -6.59 13.48
C ASP A 87 -7.92 -7.08 12.58
N HIS A 88 -6.88 -7.63 13.20
CA HIS A 88 -5.72 -8.20 12.49
C HIS A 88 -6.09 -9.38 11.57
N ARG A 89 -7.23 -10.05 11.74
CA ARG A 89 -7.70 -11.06 10.76
C ARG A 89 -8.00 -10.40 9.42
N ARG A 90 -8.60 -9.21 9.44
CA ARG A 90 -8.87 -8.42 8.23
C ARG A 90 -7.58 -7.91 7.61
N VAL A 91 -6.64 -7.42 8.42
CA VAL A 91 -5.32 -6.97 7.95
C VAL A 91 -4.58 -8.12 7.24
N TYR A 92 -4.56 -9.30 7.84
CA TYR A 92 -3.97 -10.50 7.23
C TYR A 92 -4.63 -10.87 5.90
N GLY A 93 -5.98 -10.87 5.84
CA GLY A 93 -6.72 -11.14 4.61
C GLY A 93 -6.38 -10.18 3.47
N ILE A 94 -6.26 -8.88 3.78
CA ILE A 94 -5.84 -7.86 2.81
C ILE A 94 -4.39 -8.09 2.38
N ALA A 95 -3.49 -8.35 3.34
CA ALA A 95 -2.07 -8.52 3.08
C ALA A 95 -1.75 -9.76 2.23
N THR A 96 -2.55 -10.81 2.34
CA THR A 96 -2.39 -12.06 1.57
C THR A 96 -2.99 -12.00 0.16
N THR A 97 -4.11 -11.27 -0.02
CA THR A 97 -4.87 -11.27 -1.28
C THR A 97 -4.69 -9.97 -2.07
N ARG A 98 -5.18 -8.86 -1.51
CA ARG A 98 -5.31 -7.56 -2.17
C ARG A 98 -3.97 -6.88 -2.46
N VAL A 99 -2.95 -7.10 -1.62
CA VAL A 99 -1.63 -6.49 -1.82
C VAL A 99 -1.00 -6.91 -3.15
N SER A 100 -1.16 -8.17 -3.55
CA SER A 100 -0.58 -8.66 -4.81
C SER A 100 -1.31 -8.08 -6.02
N GLU A 101 -2.65 -7.97 -5.95
CA GLU A 101 -3.47 -7.34 -6.97
C GLU A 101 -3.09 -5.87 -7.18
N LEU A 102 -2.99 -5.11 -6.08
CA LEU A 102 -2.60 -3.70 -6.10
C LEU A 102 -1.17 -3.52 -6.62
N GLN A 103 -0.23 -4.36 -6.20
CA GLN A 103 1.15 -4.32 -6.70
C GLN A 103 1.19 -4.44 -8.23
N SER A 104 0.47 -5.41 -8.81
CA SER A 104 0.43 -5.59 -10.26
C SER A 104 -0.24 -4.42 -11.00
N VAL A 105 -1.27 -3.78 -10.40
CA VAL A 105 -1.87 -2.56 -10.96
C VAL A 105 -0.84 -1.43 -11.01
N LEU A 106 -0.16 -1.18 -9.90
CA LEU A 106 0.80 -0.09 -9.77
C LEU A 106 2.04 -0.30 -10.66
N GLU A 107 2.53 -1.53 -10.82
CA GLU A 107 3.61 -1.87 -11.76
C GLU A 107 3.22 -1.53 -13.21
N ARG A 108 2.00 -1.90 -13.63
CA ARG A 108 1.48 -1.56 -14.97
C ARG A 108 1.27 -0.06 -15.17
N MET A 109 0.88 0.66 -14.11
CA MET A 109 0.75 2.11 -14.16
C MET A 109 2.11 2.78 -14.31
N LEU A 110 3.10 2.37 -13.49
CA LEU A 110 4.44 2.91 -13.50
C LEU A 110 5.16 2.69 -14.84
N ALA A 111 4.96 1.54 -15.48
CA ALA A 111 5.51 1.24 -16.80
C ALA A 111 4.94 2.11 -17.92
N LYS A 112 3.76 2.72 -17.72
CA LYS A 112 3.12 3.61 -18.70
C LYS A 112 3.48 5.08 -18.51
N ILE A 113 4.20 5.42 -17.44
CA ILE A 113 4.68 6.79 -17.21
C ILE A 113 6.01 6.95 -17.97
N PRO A 114 6.11 7.86 -18.96
CA PRO A 114 7.32 8.04 -19.74
C PRO A 114 8.49 8.50 -18.85
N GLU A 115 9.68 7.93 -19.06
CA GLU A 115 10.88 8.21 -18.25
C GLU A 115 11.36 9.67 -18.28
N LYS A 116 10.95 10.47 -19.27
CA LYS A 116 11.35 11.88 -19.39
C LYS A 116 10.90 12.79 -18.22
N GLY A 117 10.10 12.29 -17.28
CA GLY A 117 9.76 12.95 -16.01
C GLY A 117 10.55 12.48 -14.78
N ARG A 118 11.44 11.49 -14.91
CA ARG A 118 12.19 10.88 -13.78
C ARG A 118 13.51 11.58 -13.44
N GLU A 119 14.07 12.36 -14.37
CA GLU A 119 15.43 12.91 -14.30
C GLU A 119 15.52 14.45 -14.15
N ARG A 120 14.43 15.13 -13.78
CA ARG A 120 14.49 16.56 -13.42
C ARG A 120 14.09 16.79 -11.96
#